data_AF-A0A9J6CU45-F1
#
_entry.id   AF-A0A9J6CU45-F1
#
_cell.length_a   1.000
_cell.length_b   1.000
_cell.length_c   1.000
_cell.angle_alpha   90.00
_cell.angle_beta   90.00
_cell.angle_gamma   90.00
#
_symmetry.space_group_name_H-M   'P 1'
#
loop_
_entity.id
_entity.type
_entity.pdbx_description
1 polymer ?
#
loop_
_entity_poly.entity_id
_entity_poly.type
_entity_poly.pdbx_seq_one_letter_code
_entity_poly.pdbx_strand_id
1 'polypeptide(L)'
;MQLPQLGFNPAIYSPEVVQALRGETARLPCHTELAAESEPPLLLQWYRGSQLIYSVDSENVPLVQARHTVHGGAREERRLHFSVGRRPYRLSIGHVQPEDEDVYFCLVSFLSGTSINASVSLVIVGEFFLSWIL
;
A
#
# COMPACT_ATOMS: atom_id res chain seq x y z
N MET A 1 22.80 11.60 -3.82
CA MET A 1 22.67 10.18 -4.18
C MET A 1 21.41 10.06 -5.03
N GLN A 2 21.59 9.86 -6.32
CA GLN A 2 20.51 9.86 -7.32
C GLN A 2 19.73 8.55 -7.20
N LEU A 3 18.40 8.62 -7.00
CA LEU A 3 17.55 7.43 -7.11
C LEU A 3 17.71 6.84 -8.53
N PRO A 4 17.95 5.53 -8.67
CA PRO A 4 17.92 4.90 -9.97
C PRO A 4 16.54 5.13 -10.56
N GLN A 5 16.50 5.64 -11.79
CA GLN A 5 15.28 5.81 -12.56
C GLN A 5 14.68 4.41 -12.77
N LEU A 6 13.82 3.97 -11.85
CA LEU A 6 12.90 2.89 -12.11
C LEU A 6 12.16 3.31 -13.37
N GLY A 7 12.31 2.52 -14.43
CA GLY A 7 11.62 2.72 -15.71
C GLY A 7 10.13 2.53 -15.51
N PHE A 8 9.49 3.49 -14.86
CA PHE A 8 8.07 3.64 -14.81
C PHE A 8 7.70 4.31 -16.13
N ASN A 9 7.12 3.56 -17.05
CA ASN A 9 6.34 4.15 -18.13
C ASN A 9 4.89 4.25 -17.61
N PRO A 10 4.48 5.37 -16.98
CA PRO A 10 3.15 5.51 -16.39
C PRO A 10 2.02 5.46 -17.43
N ALA A 11 2.33 5.36 -18.73
CA ALA A 11 1.35 5.37 -19.81
C ALA A 11 0.79 3.98 -20.19
N ILE A 12 1.21 2.87 -19.57
CA ILE A 12 0.81 1.52 -20.04
C ILE A 12 -0.19 0.78 -19.12
N TYR A 13 -0.28 1.09 -17.81
CA TYR A 13 -1.28 0.47 -16.93
C TYR A 13 -1.95 1.50 -16.04
N SER A 14 -3.28 1.57 -16.11
CA SER A 14 -4.10 2.31 -15.14
C SER A 14 -3.98 1.64 -13.77
N PRO A 15 -3.91 2.39 -12.66
CA PRO A 15 -3.92 1.80 -11.33
C PRO A 15 -5.18 0.97 -11.15
N GLU A 16 -5.05 -0.18 -10.51
CA GLU A 16 -6.20 -0.95 -10.04
C GLU A 16 -7.05 -0.07 -9.12
N VAL A 17 -8.37 -0.18 -9.24
CA VAL A 17 -9.31 0.58 -8.41
C VAL A 17 -9.85 -0.33 -7.32
N VAL A 18 -9.62 0.04 -6.07
CA VAL A 18 -10.22 -0.59 -4.90
C VAL A 18 -11.34 0.31 -4.39
N GLN A 19 -12.56 -0.21 -4.39
CA GLN A 19 -13.69 0.45 -3.75
C GLN A 19 -13.87 -0.10 -2.34
N ALA A 20 -14.07 0.79 -1.37
CA ALA A 20 -14.39 0.41 0.00
C ALA A 20 -15.56 1.24 0.53
N LEU A 21 -16.44 0.60 1.30
CA LEU A 21 -17.54 1.30 1.95
C LEU A 21 -17.00 2.17 3.09
N ARG A 22 -17.55 3.38 3.25
CA ARG A 22 -17.22 4.27 4.37
C ARG A 22 -17.38 3.52 5.70
N GLY A 23 -16.36 3.62 6.56
CA GLY A 23 -16.33 2.98 7.86
C GLY A 23 -15.84 1.53 7.85
N GLU A 24 -15.68 0.90 6.69
CA GLU A 24 -15.14 -0.45 6.57
C GLU A 24 -13.61 -0.49 6.50
N THR A 25 -13.05 -1.67 6.23
CA THR A 25 -11.62 -1.87 6.02
C THR A 25 -11.32 -2.01 4.53
N ALA A 26 -10.61 -1.05 3.95
CA ALA A 26 -10.03 -1.19 2.62
C ALA A 26 -8.82 -2.12 2.65
N ARG A 27 -8.65 -2.95 1.61
CA ARG A 27 -7.50 -3.85 1.45
C ARG A 27 -6.85 -3.57 0.12
N LEU A 28 -5.74 -2.87 0.15
CA LEU A 28 -4.99 -2.42 -1.02
C LEU A 28 -3.97 -3.49 -1.42
N PRO A 29 -4.14 -4.17 -2.57
CA PRO A 29 -3.16 -5.13 -3.05
C PRO A 29 -1.92 -4.43 -3.62
N CYS A 30 -0.77 -5.06 -3.43
CA CYS A 30 0.47 -4.73 -4.13
C CYS A 30 0.75 -5.83 -5.15
N HIS A 31 0.22 -5.67 -6.36
CA HIS A 31 0.40 -6.61 -7.46
C HIS A 31 1.77 -6.42 -8.11
N THR A 32 2.74 -7.23 -7.69
CA THR A 32 4.10 -7.27 -8.27
C THR A 32 4.26 -8.48 -9.19
N GLU A 33 3.36 -8.61 -10.17
CA GLU A 33 3.11 -9.79 -11.02
C GLU A 33 4.34 -10.35 -11.78
N LEU A 34 5.51 -9.70 -11.71
CA LEU A 34 6.69 -10.06 -12.50
C LEU A 34 7.94 -10.49 -11.69
N ALA A 35 8.05 -10.27 -10.37
CA ALA A 35 9.18 -10.81 -9.59
C ALA A 35 8.80 -11.46 -8.25
N ALA A 36 7.51 -11.69 -8.02
CA ALA A 36 7.01 -12.25 -6.78
C ALA A 36 7.38 -13.73 -6.57
N GLU A 37 7.85 -14.45 -7.59
CA GLU A 37 7.84 -15.92 -7.56
C GLU A 37 9.08 -16.58 -6.94
N SER A 38 10.24 -15.92 -6.84
CA SER A 38 11.47 -16.61 -6.42
C SER A 38 12.01 -16.24 -5.02
N GLU A 39 11.73 -15.05 -4.48
CA GLU A 39 12.28 -14.62 -3.19
C GLU A 39 11.29 -13.82 -2.32
N PRO A 40 11.39 -13.92 -0.98
CA PRO A 40 10.67 -13.03 -0.08
C PRO A 40 11.20 -11.59 -0.22
N PRO A 41 10.33 -10.57 -0.07
CA PRO A 41 10.77 -9.18 -0.04
C PRO A 41 11.70 -8.94 1.14
N LEU A 42 12.73 -8.11 0.92
CA LEU A 42 13.63 -7.59 1.96
C LEU A 42 13.01 -6.36 2.64
N LEU A 43 12.41 -5.50 1.83
CA LEU A 43 11.77 -4.27 2.28
C LEU A 43 10.51 -4.04 1.46
N LEU A 44 9.41 -3.74 2.15
CA LEU A 44 8.16 -3.34 1.53
C LEU A 44 7.73 -2.01 2.12
N GLN A 45 7.41 -1.06 1.25
CA GLN A 45 7.04 0.30 1.64
C GLN A 45 5.71 0.66 0.99
N TRP A 46 4.85 1.34 1.74
CA TRP A 46 3.62 1.93 1.25
C TRP A 46 3.65 3.43 1.44
N TYR A 47 3.15 4.11 0.43
CA TYR A 47 3.10 5.55 0.40
C TYR A 47 1.72 6.02 -0.04
N ARG A 48 1.40 7.23 0.43
CA ARG A 48 0.23 8.00 0.02
C ARG A 48 0.74 9.32 -0.56
N GLY A 49 0.46 9.60 -1.84
CA GLY A 49 1.08 10.73 -2.53
C GLY A 49 2.60 10.56 -2.63
N SER A 50 3.37 11.28 -1.81
CA SER A 50 4.84 11.13 -1.66
C SER A 50 5.28 10.74 -0.24
N GLN A 51 4.33 10.60 0.68
CA GLN A 51 4.61 10.32 2.08
C GLN A 51 4.67 8.82 2.34
N LEU A 52 5.76 8.33 2.94
CA LEU A 52 5.85 6.96 3.46
C LEU A 52 4.87 6.83 4.62
N ILE A 53 3.97 5.85 4.57
CA ILE A 53 2.95 5.64 5.61
C ILE A 53 3.12 4.30 6.34
N TYR A 54 3.76 3.32 5.70
CA TYR A 54 3.99 2.00 6.30
C TYR A 54 5.23 1.35 5.71
N SER A 55 6.00 0.63 6.52
CA SER A 55 7.09 -0.22 6.05
C SER A 55 7.15 -1.57 6.77
N VAL A 56 7.54 -2.60 6.03
CA VAL A 56 7.90 -3.93 6.53
C VAL A 56 9.34 -4.20 6.15
N ASP A 57 10.18 -4.36 7.15
CA ASP A 57 11.62 -4.51 7.01
C ASP A 57 12.04 -5.87 7.57
N SER A 58 12.49 -6.75 6.68
CA SER A 58 12.96 -8.09 7.03
C SER A 58 14.47 -8.21 6.90
N GLU A 59 15.21 -7.09 6.97
CA GLU A 59 16.66 -7.11 6.94
C GLU A 59 17.18 -7.97 8.10
N ASN A 60 17.80 -9.11 7.77
CA ASN A 60 18.36 -10.11 8.69
C ASN A 60 17.35 -11.02 9.42
N VAL A 61 16.06 -10.98 9.10
CA VAL A 61 15.04 -11.84 9.73
C VAL A 61 14.11 -12.47 8.68
N PRO A 62 13.50 -13.64 8.95
CA PRO A 62 12.44 -14.15 8.11
C PRO A 62 11.29 -13.14 8.01
N LEU A 63 10.63 -13.05 6.85
CA LEU A 63 9.54 -12.08 6.61
C LEU A 63 8.43 -12.13 7.67
N VAL A 64 8.17 -13.30 8.26
CA VAL A 64 7.15 -13.48 9.31
C VAL A 64 7.50 -12.76 10.61
N GLN A 65 8.79 -12.44 10.82
CA GLN A 65 9.36 -11.74 11.96
C GLN A 65 9.82 -10.32 11.58
N ALA A 66 9.48 -9.86 10.37
CA ALA A 66 9.86 -8.54 9.90
C ALA A 66 9.38 -7.45 10.85
N ARG A 67 10.14 -6.36 10.93
CA ARG A 67 9.75 -5.17 11.67
C ARG A 67 8.71 -4.40 10.88
N HIS A 68 7.57 -4.15 11.51
CA HIS A 68 6.51 -3.30 10.98
C HIS A 68 6.63 -1.90 11.58
N THR A 69 6.64 -0.86 10.73
CA THR A 69 6.69 0.53 11.16
C THR A 69 5.60 1.33 10.47
N VAL A 70 4.82 2.07 11.25
CA VAL A 70 3.88 3.08 10.74
C VAL A 70 4.59 4.43 10.76
N HIS A 71 4.58 5.15 9.65
CA HIS A 71 5.29 6.43 9.47
C HIS A 71 4.35 7.65 9.51
N GLY A 72 3.15 7.45 10.06
CA GLY A 72 2.13 8.48 10.25
C GLY A 72 1.95 8.87 11.73
N GLY A 73 0.82 9.52 12.03
CA GLY A 73 0.43 9.83 13.39
C GLY A 73 -0.41 8.73 14.03
N ALA A 74 -0.95 9.02 15.21
CA ALA A 74 -1.81 8.10 15.96
C ALA A 74 -3.06 7.63 15.17
N ARG A 75 -3.50 8.39 14.16
CA ARG A 75 -4.59 7.99 13.24
C ARG A 75 -4.17 6.81 12.37
N GLU A 76 -2.97 6.83 11.82
CA GLU A 76 -2.42 5.77 10.98
C GLU A 76 -2.07 4.54 11.82
N GLU A 77 -1.46 4.73 12.99
CA GLU A 77 -1.06 3.62 13.89
C GLU A 77 -2.22 2.70 14.27
N ARG A 78 -3.43 3.27 14.44
CA ARG A 78 -4.63 2.51 14.82
C ARG A 78 -5.27 1.78 13.64
N ARG A 79 -5.07 2.29 12.42
CA ARG A 79 -5.86 1.89 11.23
C ARG A 79 -5.06 1.10 10.21
N LEU A 80 -3.75 1.31 10.13
CA LEU A 80 -2.89 0.66 9.15
C LEU A 80 -2.38 -0.68 9.68
N HIS A 81 -2.70 -1.74 8.96
CA HIS A 81 -2.27 -3.10 9.27
C HIS A 81 -1.75 -3.77 8.01
N PHE A 82 -0.66 -4.50 8.09
CA PHE A 82 -0.08 -5.20 6.95
C PHE A 82 0.01 -6.70 7.21
N SER A 83 -0.35 -7.51 6.22
CA SER A 83 -0.24 -8.97 6.30
C SER A 83 0.80 -9.50 5.31
N VAL A 84 1.91 -10.02 5.84
CA VAL A 84 2.99 -10.67 5.09
C VAL A 84 2.66 -12.11 4.68
N GLY A 85 1.58 -12.71 5.22
CA GLY A 85 1.33 -14.15 5.13
C GLY A 85 0.70 -14.65 3.83
N ARG A 86 0.22 -13.75 2.94
CA ARG A 86 -0.43 -14.12 1.67
C ARG A 86 -0.08 -13.11 0.58
N ARG A 87 0.29 -13.61 -0.59
CA ARG A 87 0.39 -12.82 -1.83
C ARG A 87 -1.00 -12.69 -2.49
N PRO A 88 -1.31 -11.57 -3.18
CA PRO A 88 -0.55 -10.32 -3.19
C PRO A 88 -0.50 -9.70 -1.78
N TYR A 89 0.63 -9.10 -1.48
CA TYR A 89 0.85 -8.36 -0.23
C TYR A 89 -0.18 -7.24 -0.10
N ARG A 90 -0.72 -7.03 1.10
CA ARG A 90 -1.86 -6.12 1.30
C ARG A 90 -1.64 -5.16 2.46
N LEU A 91 -1.83 -3.87 2.18
CA LEU A 91 -2.07 -2.86 3.20
C LEU A 91 -3.56 -2.81 3.51
N SER A 92 -3.92 -2.97 4.78
CA SER A 92 -5.28 -2.79 5.26
C SER A 92 -5.40 -1.42 5.93
N ILE A 93 -6.43 -0.67 5.56
CA ILE A 93 -6.78 0.61 6.17
C ILE A 93 -8.15 0.44 6.82
N GLY A 94 -8.20 0.41 8.14
CA GLY A 94 -9.44 0.29 8.91
C GLY A 94 -10.22 1.60 8.99
N HIS A 95 -11.55 1.49 9.11
CA HIS A 95 -12.48 2.62 9.25
C HIS A 95 -12.23 3.74 8.24
N VAL A 96 -12.26 3.39 6.96
CA VAL A 96 -11.97 4.32 5.86
C VAL A 96 -12.98 5.46 5.78
N GLN A 97 -12.49 6.66 5.45
CA GLN A 97 -13.26 7.89 5.29
C GLN A 97 -13.00 8.51 3.91
N PRO A 98 -13.85 9.44 3.42
CA PRO A 98 -13.61 10.12 2.15
C PRO A 98 -12.22 10.76 2.04
N GLU A 99 -11.66 11.25 3.15
CA GLU A 99 -10.30 11.82 3.16
C GLU A 99 -9.20 10.76 3.08
N ASP A 100 -9.51 9.47 3.02
CA ASP A 100 -8.56 8.40 2.70
C ASP A 100 -8.55 8.08 1.19
N GLU A 101 -9.42 8.69 0.36
CA GLU A 101 -9.33 8.57 -1.10
C GLU A 101 -8.00 9.13 -1.61
N ASP A 102 -7.27 8.32 -2.36
CA ASP A 102 -5.99 8.69 -2.94
C ASP A 102 -5.48 7.62 -3.92
N VAL A 103 -4.38 7.92 -4.60
CA VAL A 103 -3.50 6.92 -5.20
C VAL A 103 -2.43 6.53 -4.19
N TYR A 104 -2.45 5.26 -3.80
CA TYR A 104 -1.42 4.66 -2.97
C TYR A 104 -0.40 3.96 -3.87
N PHE A 105 0.87 4.02 -3.47
CA PHE A 105 1.92 3.30 -4.17
C PHE A 105 2.70 2.39 -3.21
N CYS A 106 2.95 1.16 -3.64
CA CYS A 106 3.84 0.25 -2.93
C CYS A 106 5.18 0.15 -3.67
N LEU A 107 6.27 -0.01 -2.92
CA LEU A 107 7.60 -0.34 -3.41
C LEU A 107 8.08 -1.58 -2.67
N VAL A 108 8.49 -2.59 -3.42
CA VAL A 108 8.96 -3.88 -2.90
C VAL A 108 10.39 -4.10 -3.40
N SER A 109 11.33 -4.15 -2.48
CA SER A 109 12.75 -4.38 -2.76
C SER A 109 13.15 -5.79 -2.32
N PHE A 110 14.00 -6.42 -3.11
CA PHE A 110 14.43 -7.79 -2.92
C PHE A 110 15.96 -7.90 -2.75
N LEU A 111 16.43 -9.06 -2.29
CA LEU A 111 17.86 -9.30 -2.04
C LEU A 111 18.68 -9.27 -3.33
N SER A 112 18.06 -9.64 -4.46
CA SER A 112 18.67 -9.51 -5.80
C SER A 112 19.03 -8.06 -6.19
N GLY A 113 18.58 -7.05 -5.44
CA GLY A 113 18.71 -5.63 -5.80
C GLY A 113 17.61 -5.12 -6.71
N THR A 114 16.66 -5.99 -7.10
CA THR A 114 15.47 -5.60 -7.85
C THR A 114 14.49 -4.85 -6.94
N SER A 115 13.85 -3.81 -7.46
CA SER A 115 12.71 -3.16 -6.84
C SER A 115 11.54 -3.08 -7.80
N ILE A 116 10.34 -3.39 -7.31
CA ILE A 116 9.09 -3.29 -8.08
C ILE A 116 8.13 -2.38 -7.35
N ASN A 117 7.45 -1.54 -8.11
CA ASN A 117 6.39 -0.70 -7.62
C ASN A 117 5.05 -1.03 -8.29
N ALA A 118 3.97 -0.78 -7.57
CA ALA A 118 2.60 -0.83 -8.09
C ALA A 118 1.78 0.29 -7.45
N SER A 119 0.77 0.77 -8.18
CA SER A 119 -0.17 1.79 -7.72
C SER A 119 -1.59 1.25 -7.67
N VAL A 120 -2.35 1.75 -6.70
CA VAL A 120 -3.75 1.39 -6.48
C VAL A 120 -4.52 2.64 -6.09
N SER A 121 -5.65 2.87 -6.75
CA SER A 121 -6.56 3.96 -6.43
C SER A 121 -7.60 3.48 -5.42
N LEU A 122 -7.66 4.10 -4.24
CA LEU A 122 -8.69 3.86 -3.25
C LEU A 122 -9.84 4.85 -3.47
N VAL A 123 -11.04 4.31 -3.70
CA VAL A 123 -12.29 5.07 -3.81
C VAL A 123 -13.21 4.66 -2.68
N ILE A 124 -13.79 5.63 -1.99
CA ILE A 124 -14.69 5.41 -0.86
C ILE A 124 -16.13 5.62 -1.29
N VAL A 125 -16.90 4.55 -1.22
CA VAL A 125 -18.32 4.52 -1.57
C VAL A 125 -19.18 4.56 -0.30
N GLY A 126 -20.32 5.25 -0.32
CA GLY A 126 -21.21 5.37 0.85
C GLY A 126 -21.61 6.82 1.17
N GLU A 127 -22.87 6.99 1.57
CA GLU A 127 -23.71 8.14 1.21
C GLU A 127 -23.26 9.54 1.70
N PHE A 128 -23.29 10.48 0.75
CA PHE A 128 -23.65 11.88 0.95
C PHE A 128 -25.09 12.10 0.43
N PHE A 129 -26.08 11.51 1.09
CA PHE A 129 -27.51 11.83 0.98
C PHE A 129 -28.00 11.68 2.43
N LEU A 130 -28.45 12.66 3.23
CA LEU A 130 -29.30 13.83 3.06
C LEU A 130 -29.01 14.80 4.23
N SER A 131 -28.12 15.80 4.09
CA SER A 131 -28.03 16.89 5.09
C SER A 131 -28.23 18.28 4.46
N TRP A 132 -28.53 18.34 3.16
CA TRP A 132 -28.84 19.56 2.42
C TRP A 132 -30.33 19.67 2.03
N ILE A 133 -31.19 18.78 2.56
CA ILE A 133 -32.66 18.82 2.37
C ILE A 133 -33.39 18.84 3.72
N LEU A 134 -32.82 19.47 4.75
CA LEU A 134 -33.56 19.91 5.95
C LEU A 134 -33.08 21.30 6.38
#